data_AF-A0A151T5H4-F1
#
_entry.id   AF-A0A151T5H4-F1
#
_cell.length_a   1.000
_cell.length_b   1.000
_cell.length_c   1.000
_cell.angle_alpha   90.00
_cell.angle_beta   90.00
_cell.angle_gamma   90.00
#
_symmetry.space_group_name_H-M   'P 1'
#
loop_
_entity.id
_entity.type
_entity.pdbx_description
1 polymer ?
#
loop_
_entity_poly.entity_id
_entity_poly.type
_entity_poly.pdbx_seq_one_letter_code
_entity_poly.pdbx_strand_id
1 'polypeptide(L)'
;VQILDLPLEYWHLRILFAIARGVGVPLSLDDATVNKTFRHYARVLIDIDTKHDLHHQIFVKREGYAFFVDLVFEKLSYLCDSYKMVKHSLAECKHGRREGKPVTSFPTRRHDHWFQWVLMRCMLR
;
A
#
# COMPACT_ATOMS: atom_id res chain seq x y z
N VAL A 1 -5.12 2.90 -0.14
CA VAL A 1 -4.49 1.78 -0.85
C VAL A 1 -5.56 0.79 -1.30
N GLN A 2 -5.44 0.28 -2.51
CA GLN A 2 -6.21 -0.86 -3.00
C GLN A 2 -5.35 -2.12 -2.88
N ILE A 3 -5.93 -3.18 -2.34
CA ILE A 3 -5.34 -4.51 -2.23
C ILE A 3 -6.03 -5.37 -3.29
N LEU A 4 -5.28 -5.75 -4.33
CA LEU A 4 -5.81 -6.45 -5.49
C LEU A 4 -5.81 -7.97 -5.28
N ASP A 5 -6.76 -8.67 -5.92
CA ASP A 5 -6.80 -10.14 -6.00
C ASP A 5 -6.71 -10.87 -4.65
N LEU A 6 -7.15 -10.22 -3.57
CA LEU A 6 -7.13 -10.81 -2.24
C LEU A 6 -8.26 -11.85 -2.11
N PRO A 7 -7.98 -13.10 -1.71
CA PRO A 7 -9.03 -14.12 -1.54
C PRO A 7 -10.07 -13.69 -0.50
N LEU A 8 -11.35 -14.01 -0.72
CA LEU A 8 -12.48 -13.55 0.10
C LEU A 8 -12.33 -13.88 1.60
N GLU A 9 -11.64 -14.97 1.93
CA GLU A 9 -11.33 -15.37 3.32
C GLU A 9 -10.55 -14.31 4.10
N TYR A 10 -9.79 -13.46 3.40
CA TYR A 10 -8.96 -12.40 3.98
C TYR A 10 -9.69 -11.04 4.06
N TRP A 11 -10.95 -10.96 3.64
CA TRP A 11 -11.76 -9.73 3.65
C TRP A 11 -12.39 -9.42 5.02
N HIS A 12 -11.79 -9.92 6.09
CA HIS A 12 -12.19 -9.55 7.44
C HIS A 12 -11.48 -8.26 7.84
N LEU A 13 -12.18 -7.35 8.52
CA LEU A 13 -11.65 -6.03 8.89
C LEU A 13 -10.29 -6.11 9.59
N ARG A 14 -10.15 -7.05 10.54
CA ARG A 14 -8.88 -7.30 11.25
C ARG A 14 -7.74 -7.72 10.33
N ILE A 15 -8.03 -8.54 9.32
CA ILE A 15 -7.03 -9.05 8.37
C ILE A 15 -6.62 -7.93 7.41
N LEU A 16 -7.58 -7.17 6.88
CA LEU A 16 -7.30 -6.02 6.00
C LEU A 16 -6.43 -4.98 6.71
N PHE A 17 -6.71 -4.67 7.98
CA PHE A 17 -5.87 -3.80 8.78
C PHE A 17 -4.50 -4.41 9.10
N ALA A 18 -4.40 -5.73 9.30
CA ALA A 18 -3.11 -6.38 9.50
C ALA A 18 -2.24 -6.32 8.24
N ILE A 19 -2.83 -6.53 7.05
CA ILE A 19 -2.13 -6.40 5.77
C ILE A 19 -1.71 -4.94 5.56
N ALA A 20 -2.63 -3.99 5.72
CA ALA A 20 -2.36 -2.56 5.57
C ALA A 20 -1.30 -2.04 6.55
N ARG A 21 -1.22 -2.63 7.75
CA ARG A 21 -0.18 -2.35 8.75
C ARG A 21 1.24 -2.63 8.26
N GLY A 22 1.40 -3.56 7.32
CA GLY A 22 2.69 -3.83 6.71
C GLY A 22 3.17 -2.73 5.76
N VAL A 23 2.28 -1.81 5.40
CA VAL A 23 2.54 -0.70 4.47
C VAL A 23 2.57 0.64 5.20
N GLY A 24 1.66 0.84 6.17
CA GLY A 24 1.51 2.09 6.90
C GLY A 24 0.57 1.96 8.09
N VAL A 25 0.02 3.06 8.57
CA VAL A 25 -0.96 3.06 9.68
C VAL A 25 -2.37 3.01 9.10
N PRO A 26 -3.13 1.91 9.24
CA PRO A 26 -4.51 1.87 8.76
C PRO A 26 -5.41 2.79 9.59
N LEU A 27 -6.21 3.60 8.90
CA LEU A 27 -7.13 4.56 9.48
C LEU A 27 -8.59 4.08 9.37
N SER A 28 -9.00 3.63 8.19
CA SER A 28 -10.37 3.19 7.93
C SER A 28 -10.48 2.30 6.70
N LEU A 29 -11.63 1.67 6.51
CA LEU A 29 -12.00 0.95 5.28
C LEU A 29 -13.02 1.76 4.49
N ASP A 30 -13.04 1.57 3.18
CA ASP A 30 -14.08 2.12 2.31
C ASP A 30 -15.42 1.38 2.51
N ASP A 31 -16.55 2.09 2.34
CA ASP A 31 -17.89 1.53 2.58
C ASP A 31 -18.17 0.30 1.72
N ALA A 32 -17.68 0.30 0.46
CA ALA A 32 -17.82 -0.85 -0.43
C ALA A 32 -17.04 -2.09 0.06
N THR A 33 -15.92 -1.86 0.74
CA THR A 33 -15.08 -2.94 1.33
C THR A 33 -15.72 -3.47 2.61
N VAL A 34 -16.25 -2.59 3.45
CA VAL A 34 -16.98 -2.96 4.68
C VAL A 34 -18.22 -3.78 4.35
N ASN A 35 -19.02 -3.32 3.39
CA ASN A 35 -20.26 -3.99 2.98
C ASN A 35 -20.03 -5.16 2.02
N LYS A 36 -18.78 -5.40 1.59
CA LYS A 36 -18.39 -6.45 0.62
C LYS A 36 -19.23 -6.42 -0.67
N THR A 37 -19.69 -5.23 -1.06
CA THR A 37 -20.55 -4.98 -2.22
C THR A 37 -19.75 -4.94 -3.51
N PHE A 38 -18.46 -4.59 -3.44
CA PHE A 38 -17.54 -4.56 -4.56
C PHE A 38 -16.33 -5.45 -4.26
N ARG A 39 -16.18 -6.57 -4.97
CA ARG A 39 -15.25 -7.67 -4.61
C ARG A 39 -14.00 -7.77 -5.48
N HIS A 40 -13.71 -6.75 -6.29
CA HIS A 40 -12.54 -6.75 -7.16
C HIS A 40 -11.26 -6.38 -6.42
N TYR A 41 -11.36 -5.52 -5.40
CA TYR A 41 -10.24 -5.11 -4.55
C TYR A 41 -10.76 -4.64 -3.20
N ALA A 42 -9.93 -4.75 -2.16
CA ALA A 42 -10.21 -4.15 -0.87
C ALA A 42 -9.56 -2.77 -0.78
N ARG A 43 -10.29 -1.76 -0.32
CA ARG A 43 -9.75 -0.41 -0.08
C ARG A 43 -9.55 -0.15 1.39
N VAL A 44 -8.35 0.29 1.73
CA VAL A 44 -7.96 0.71 3.08
C VAL A 44 -7.38 2.11 3.00
N LEU A 45 -7.89 3.02 3.82
CA LEU A 45 -7.25 4.31 4.05
C LEU A 45 -6.08 4.09 5.01
N ILE A 46 -4.89 4.50 4.57
CA ILE A 46 -3.65 4.35 5.34
C ILE A 46 -2.93 5.69 5.40
N ASP A 47 -2.27 5.94 6.52
CA ASP A 47 -1.26 6.98 6.66
C ASP A 47 0.12 6.38 6.38
N ILE A 48 0.87 7.00 5.47
CA ILE A 48 2.17 6.52 4.98
C ILE A 48 3.12 7.69 4.79
N ASP A 49 4.39 7.48 5.15
CA ASP A 49 5.44 8.47 4.90
C ASP A 49 5.88 8.41 3.44
N THR A 50 5.50 9.42 2.66
CA THR A 50 5.80 9.51 1.21
C THR A 50 7.25 9.85 0.91
N LYS A 51 8.09 10.03 1.93
CA LYS A 51 9.54 10.27 1.78
C LYS A 51 10.34 9.02 1.43
N HIS A 52 9.77 7.84 1.69
CA HIS A 52 10.40 6.55 1.45
C HIS A 52 9.80 5.88 0.21
N ASP A 53 10.58 4.99 -0.42
CA ASP A 53 10.09 4.21 -1.55
C ASP A 53 8.88 3.36 -1.13
N LEU A 54 7.79 3.50 -1.89
CA LEU A 54 6.55 2.78 -1.64
C LEU A 54 6.60 1.40 -2.27
N HIS A 55 6.36 0.37 -1.47
CA HIS A 55 6.26 -1.00 -1.96
C HIS A 55 4.88 -1.25 -2.56
N HIS A 56 4.86 -1.63 -3.84
CA HIS A 56 3.65 -1.97 -4.59
C HIS A 56 3.20 -3.43 -4.44
N GLN A 57 3.88 -4.20 -3.59
CA GLN A 57 3.53 -5.58 -3.32
C GLN A 57 3.85 -5.94 -1.87
N ILE A 58 2.97 -6.71 -1.24
CA ILE A 58 3.15 -7.20 0.12
C ILE A 58 3.08 -8.72 0.17
N PHE A 59 3.96 -9.33 0.95
CA PHE A 59 3.90 -10.76 1.23
C PHE A 59 2.93 -11.01 2.38
N VAL A 60 1.95 -11.89 2.15
CA VAL A 60 0.98 -12.33 3.17
C VAL A 60 1.28 -13.78 3.50
N LYS A 61 1.54 -14.07 4.78
CA LYS A 61 1.78 -15.42 5.28
C LYS A 61 0.77 -15.76 6.36
N ARG A 62 0.06 -16.88 6.16
CA ARG A 62 -0.77 -17.58 7.14
C ARG A 62 -0.21 -18.98 7.33
N GLU A 63 -0.63 -19.67 8.38
CA GLU A 63 -0.29 -21.07 8.59
C GLU A 63 -0.67 -21.90 7.35
N GLY A 64 0.33 -22.56 6.74
CA GLY A 64 0.15 -23.37 5.53
C GLY A 64 0.02 -22.62 4.20
N TYR A 65 -0.09 -21.28 4.19
CA TYR A 65 -0.32 -20.50 2.96
C TYR A 65 0.51 -19.23 2.94
N ALA A 66 1.20 -18.95 1.83
CA ALA A 66 1.89 -17.68 1.65
C ALA A 66 1.87 -17.24 0.19
N PHE A 67 1.57 -15.96 -0.04
CA PHE A 67 1.42 -15.40 -1.37
C PHE A 67 1.74 -13.91 -1.35
N PHE A 68 2.03 -13.37 -2.54
CA PHE A 68 2.19 -11.94 -2.74
C PHE A 68 0.86 -11.31 -3.17
N VAL A 69 0.65 -10.08 -2.75
CA VAL A 69 -0.54 -9.30 -3.05
C VAL A 69 -0.12 -7.94 -3.57
N ASP A 70 -0.68 -7.53 -4.69
CA ASP A 70 -0.37 -6.25 -5.31
C ASP A 70 -1.14 -5.10 -4.66
N LEU A 71 -0.46 -3.97 -4.54
CA LEU A 71 -0.92 -2.77 -3.87
C LEU A 71 -0.91 -1.59 -4.84
N VAL A 72 -2.06 -0.94 -4.95
CA VAL A 72 -2.20 0.30 -5.72
C VAL A 72 -2.48 1.46 -4.77
N PHE A 73 -1.60 2.46 -4.79
CA PHE A 73 -1.77 3.66 -3.99
C PHE A 73 -2.55 4.70 -4.80
N GLU A 74 -3.73 5.05 -4.31
CA GLU A 74 -4.52 6.14 -4.87
C GLU A 74 -4.20 7.44 -4.13
N LYS A 75 -4.25 8.57 -4.86
CA LYS A 75 -4.16 9.93 -4.29
C LYS A 75 -2.92 10.18 -3.41
N LEU A 76 -1.77 9.63 -3.80
CA LEU A 76 -0.50 9.97 -3.17
C LEU A 76 -0.25 11.47 -3.31
N SER A 77 -0.25 12.16 -2.18
CA SER A 77 0.11 13.57 -2.13
C SER A 77 1.62 13.67 -1.99
N TYR A 78 2.29 14.10 -3.06
CA TYR A 78 3.72 14.37 -3.02
C TYR A 78 3.95 15.65 -2.20
N LEU A 79 4.82 15.56 -1.19
CA LEU A 79 5.34 16.75 -0.54
C LEU A 79 6.33 17.39 -1.50
N CYS A 80 6.12 18.65 -1.85
CA CYS A 80 7.11 19.39 -2.59
C CYS A 80 8.15 19.92 -1.61
N ASP A 81 9.42 19.55 -1.79
CA ASP A 81 10.52 20.04 -0.92
C ASP A 81 10.65 21.58 -0.90
N SER A 82 10.08 22.26 -1.89
CA SER A 82 10.14 23.72 -2.02
C SER A 82 9.06 24.47 -1.24
N TYR A 83 7.95 23.83 -0.89
CA TYR A 83 6.87 24.45 -0.13
C TYR A 83 6.41 23.46 0.91
N LYS A 84 6.57 23.79 2.20
CA LYS A 84 6.06 23.01 3.34
C LYS A 84 4.52 23.00 3.39
N MET A 85 3.84 22.90 2.26
CA MET A 85 2.40 22.73 2.09
C MET A 85 2.12 21.64 1.07
N VAL A 86 1.20 20.76 1.45
CA VAL A 86 0.57 19.77 0.56
C VAL A 86 -0.26 20.50 -0.49
N LYS A 87 -0.18 20.03 -1.76
CA LYS A 87 -1.08 20.28 -2.92
C LYS A 87 -0.44 21.01 -4.12
N HIS A 88 0.46 20.37 -4.84
CA HIS A 88 0.48 20.54 -6.30
C HIS A 88 0.96 19.25 -6.97
N SER A 89 0.42 18.95 -8.14
CA SER A 89 0.91 17.86 -8.98
C SER A 89 2.35 18.17 -9.43
N LEU A 90 3.19 17.15 -9.63
CA LEU A 90 4.57 17.35 -10.13
C LEU A 90 4.58 18.11 -11.47
N ALA A 91 3.52 17.98 -12.26
CA ALA A 91 3.34 18.67 -13.54
C ALA A 91 3.15 20.19 -13.40
N GLU A 92 2.69 20.69 -12.25
CA GLU A 92 2.42 22.12 -12.01
C GLU A 92 3.58 22.82 -11.28
N CYS A 93 4.64 22.09 -10.90
CA CYS A 93 5.77 22.66 -10.17
C CYS A 93 6.72 23.43 -11.11
N LYS A 94 6.76 24.77 -11.00
CA LYS A 94 7.59 25.65 -11.86
C LYS A 94 9.08 25.74 -11.45
N HIS A 95 9.51 25.11 -10.34
CA HIS A 95 10.81 25.40 -9.70
C HIS A 95 11.80 24.24 -9.59
N GLY A 96 11.86 23.38 -10.61
CA GLY A 96 13.11 22.66 -10.88
C GLY A 96 12.93 21.18 -11.16
N ARG A 97 13.39 20.80 -12.36
CA ARG A 97 13.66 19.43 -12.75
C ARG A 97 14.55 18.77 -11.70
N ARG A 98 13.98 17.84 -10.94
CA ARG A 98 14.64 16.56 -10.70
C ARG A 98 13.72 15.52 -11.29
N GLU A 99 14.26 14.76 -12.23
CA GLU A 99 13.55 13.73 -12.97
C GLU A 99 12.99 12.71 -11.98
N GLY A 100 11.76 12.91 -11.55
CA GLY A 100 10.94 11.83 -11.02
C GLY A 100 10.72 10.90 -12.18
N LYS A 101 11.49 9.80 -12.24
CA LYS A 101 11.25 8.77 -13.24
C LYS A 101 9.79 8.36 -13.08
N PRO A 102 8.95 8.42 -14.13
CA PRO A 102 7.67 7.74 -14.08
C PRO A 102 8.01 6.28 -13.79
N VAL A 103 7.54 5.75 -12.67
CA VAL A 103 7.63 4.31 -12.40
C VAL A 103 6.57 3.64 -13.28
N THR A 104 6.81 3.69 -14.59
CA THR A 104 6.23 2.84 -15.61
C THR A 104 7.32 1.90 -16.05
N SER A 105 7.47 0.80 -15.35
CA SER A 105 7.88 -0.51 -15.88
C SER A 105 8.13 -1.44 -14.71
N PHE A 106 7.41 -2.56 -14.72
CA PHE A 106 7.63 -3.72 -13.89
C PHE A 106 9.11 -4.16 -13.94
N PRO A 107 9.78 -4.31 -12.79
CA PRO A 107 10.95 -5.16 -12.69
C PRO A 107 10.63 -6.37 -11.81
N THR A 108 10.94 -7.52 -12.39
CA THR A 108 10.83 -8.88 -11.85
C THR A 108 11.60 -9.06 -10.54
N ARG A 109 10.99 -9.85 -9.63
CA ARG A 109 11.56 -10.65 -8.54
C ARG A 109 12.95 -10.23 -8.05
N ARG A 110 13.01 -9.59 -6.88
CA ARG A 110 14.16 -9.74 -5.97
C ARG A 110 13.69 -10.17 -4.60
N HIS A 111 14.25 -11.28 -4.16
CA HIS A 111 14.21 -11.75 -2.78
C HIS A 111 15.07 -10.80 -1.95
N ASP A 112 14.45 -9.82 -1.30
CA ASP A 112 15.13 -8.97 -0.33
C ASP A 112 14.60 -9.28 1.08
N HIS A 113 15.53 -9.57 1.99
CA HIS A 113 15.39 -10.06 3.38
C HIS A 113 14.50 -9.21 4.32
N TRP A 114 13.85 -8.16 3.81
CA TRP A 114 13.02 -7.23 4.58
C TRP A 114 11.62 -7.80 4.91
N PHE A 115 11.13 -8.77 4.12
CA PHE A 115 9.81 -9.41 4.29
C PHE A 115 9.59 -10.16 5.63
N GLN A 116 10.66 -10.42 6.38
CA GLN A 116 10.60 -11.30 7.57
C GLN A 116 10.10 -10.58 8.84
N TRP A 117 10.18 -9.24 8.91
CA TRP A 117 9.82 -8.50 10.12
C TRP A 117 8.36 -8.03 10.20
N VAL A 118 7.65 -7.94 9.07
CA VAL A 118 6.27 -7.44 9.03
C VAL A 118 5.24 -8.51 9.45
N LEU A 119 5.51 -9.78 9.17
CA LEU A 119 4.52 -10.86 9.35
C LEU A 119 4.57 -11.58 10.70
N MET A 120 5.67 -11.52 11.45
CA MET A 120 5.84 -12.39 12.63
C MET A 120 5.05 -11.95 13.89
N ARG A 121 4.33 -10.82 13.86
CA ARG A 121 3.67 -10.30 15.08
C ARG A 121 2.16 -10.11 15.00
N CYS A 122 1.52 -10.36 13.85
CA CYS A 122 0.11 -10.02 13.64
C CYS A 122 -0.88 -11.21 13.65
N MET A 123 -0.42 -12.47 13.64
CA MET A 123 -1.31 -13.65 13.60
C MET A 123 -1.26 -14.55 14.86
N LEU A 124 -0.61 -14.12 15.95
CA LEU A 124 -0.44 -14.92 17.17
C LEU A 124 -1.32 -14.47 18.36
N ARG A 125 -2.51 -13.92 18.10
CA ARG A 125 -3.52 -13.75 19.16
C ARG A 125 -4.94 -13.81 18.65
#